data_AF-A0A952AKZ7-F1
#
_entry.id   AF-A0A952AKZ7-F1
#
_cell.length_a   1.000
_cell.length_b   1.000
_cell.length_c   1.000
_cell.angle_alpha   90.00
_cell.angle_beta   90.00
_cell.angle_gamma   90.00
#
_symmetry.space_group_name_H-M   'P 1'
#
loop_
_entity.id
_entity.type
_entity.pdbx_description
1 polymer ?
#
loop_
_entity_poly.entity_id
_entity_poly.type
_entity_poly.pdbx_seq_one_letter_code
_entity_poly.pdbx_strand_id
1 'polypeptide(L)'
;MNISKEQVDLLVLDLLKLHLEEIEVDEEEFLDLLKGSLSLSLTEKKRVIDAVPELSQFQFDELKKVFLEEREKFRELAQAHPEDIKKLLVKQQQEWIELGEVYLLEQEKNNTKGQDEQKIDDIKKSLGL
;
A
#
# COMPACT_ATOMS: atom_id res chain seq x y z
N MET A 1 7.75 14.81 -7.65
CA MET A 1 7.13 14.08 -8.77
C MET A 1 5.69 13.83 -8.35
N ASN A 2 4.69 14.13 -9.19
CA ASN A 2 3.31 13.80 -8.83
C ASN A 2 2.99 12.44 -9.44
N ILE A 3 2.89 11.40 -8.62
CA ILE A 3 2.43 10.08 -9.03
C ILE A 3 0.91 10.14 -9.27
N SER A 4 0.45 9.56 -10.37
CA SER A 4 -1.00 9.44 -10.64
C SER A 4 -1.61 8.30 -9.83
N LYS A 5 -2.92 8.35 -9.63
CA LYS A 5 -3.67 7.30 -8.92
C LYS A 5 -3.45 5.93 -9.55
N GLU A 6 -3.47 5.85 -10.88
CA GLU A 6 -3.26 4.61 -11.64
C GLU A 6 -1.84 4.06 -11.42
N GLN A 7 -0.85 4.93 -11.32
CA GLN A 7 0.52 4.53 -11.00
C GLN A 7 0.65 4.03 -9.56
N VAL A 8 -0.07 4.63 -8.60
CA VAL A 8 -0.13 4.12 -7.23
C VAL A 8 -0.78 2.74 -7.22
N ASP A 9 -1.88 2.56 -7.94
CA ASP A 9 -2.59 1.28 -8.02
C ASP A 9 -1.66 0.17 -8.55
N LEU A 10 -0.92 0.44 -9.63
CA LEU A 10 0.06 -0.50 -10.18
C LEU A 10 1.19 -0.80 -9.18
N LEU A 11 1.74 0.23 -8.53
CA LEU A 11 2.79 0.07 -7.52
C LEU A 11 2.32 -0.81 -6.36
N VAL A 12 1.13 -0.55 -5.84
CA VAL A 12 0.60 -1.34 -4.72
C VAL A 12 0.25 -2.75 -5.19
N LEU A 13 -0.32 -2.93 -6.39
CA LEU A 13 -0.58 -4.25 -6.94
C LEU A 13 0.69 -5.10 -7.03
N ASP A 14 1.81 -4.49 -7.45
CA ASP A 14 3.09 -5.18 -7.50
C ASP A 14 3.64 -5.54 -6.12
N LEU A 15 3.35 -4.73 -5.09
CA LEU A 15 3.66 -5.08 -3.69
C LEU A 15 2.73 -6.18 -3.15
N LEU A 16 1.46 -6.20 -3.53
CA LEU A 16 0.50 -7.24 -3.12
C LEU A 16 0.91 -8.62 -3.65
N LYS A 17 1.45 -8.69 -4.87
CA LYS A 17 1.98 -9.92 -5.48
C LYS A 17 3.20 -10.50 -4.76
N LEU A 18 3.75 -9.81 -3.76
CA LEU A 18 4.84 -10.33 -2.91
C LEU A 18 4.33 -11.22 -1.77
N HIS A 19 3.04 -11.56 -1.75
CA HIS A 19 2.49 -12.55 -0.82
C HIS A 19 3.17 -13.91 -1.01
N LEU A 20 3.07 -14.77 0.01
CA LEU A 20 3.62 -16.13 -0.05
C LEU A 20 2.98 -16.94 -1.18
N GLU A 21 3.74 -17.81 -1.85
CA GLU A 21 3.27 -18.56 -3.04
C GLU A 21 2.07 -19.46 -2.75
N GLU A 22 1.93 -19.96 -1.52
CA GLU A 22 0.81 -20.79 -1.08
C GLU A 22 -0.50 -20.02 -0.82
N ILE A 23 -0.47 -18.70 -0.88
CA ILE A 23 -1.63 -17.84 -0.63
C ILE A 23 -2.46 -17.74 -1.89
N GLU A 24 -3.74 -18.06 -1.76
CA GLU A 24 -4.74 -17.85 -2.80
C GLU A 24 -5.47 -16.55 -2.51
N VAL A 25 -5.08 -15.48 -3.19
CA VAL A 25 -5.70 -14.17 -3.04
C VAL A 25 -5.90 -13.53 -4.41
N ASP A 26 -7.10 -13.02 -4.66
CA ASP A 26 -7.35 -12.07 -5.76
C ASP A 26 -6.79 -10.70 -5.34
N GLU A 27 -5.63 -10.34 -5.90
CA GLU A 27 -4.89 -9.12 -5.56
C GLU A 27 -5.59 -7.86 -6.09
N GLU A 28 -6.29 -7.94 -7.21
CA GLU A 28 -7.05 -6.81 -7.76
C GLU A 28 -8.26 -6.50 -6.89
N GLU A 29 -8.99 -7.52 -6.45
CA GLU A 29 -10.08 -7.38 -5.49
C GLU A 29 -9.55 -6.85 -4.15
N PHE A 30 -8.45 -7.41 -3.65
CA PHE A 30 -7.86 -6.97 -2.38
C PHE A 30 -7.39 -5.52 -2.45
N LEU A 31 -6.79 -5.11 -3.56
CA LEU A 31 -6.40 -3.72 -3.84
C LEU A 31 -7.61 -2.79 -3.79
N ASP A 32 -8.71 -3.13 -4.47
CA ASP A 32 -9.93 -2.31 -4.49
C ASP A 32 -10.49 -2.12 -3.07
N LEU A 33 -10.54 -3.21 -2.29
CA LEU A 33 -11.00 -3.19 -0.90
C LEU A 33 -10.08 -2.34 -0.01
N LEU A 34 -8.77 -2.58 -0.05
CA LEU A 34 -7.79 -1.87 0.77
C LEU A 34 -7.77 -0.37 0.47
N LYS A 35 -7.79 -0.02 -0.82
CA LYS A 35 -7.87 1.36 -1.28
C LYS A 35 -9.16 1.99 -0.79
N GLY A 36 -10.30 1.33 -1.01
CA GLY A 36 -11.64 1.82 -0.69
C GLY A 36 -11.93 1.94 0.80
N SER A 37 -11.14 1.31 1.68
CA SER A 37 -11.31 1.41 3.14
C SER A 37 -11.24 2.86 3.62
N LEU A 38 -12.29 3.29 4.32
CA LEU A 38 -12.42 4.62 4.92
C LEU A 38 -11.96 4.65 6.39
N SER A 39 -11.80 3.48 7.01
CA SER A 39 -11.39 3.31 8.41
C SER A 39 -9.88 3.29 8.57
N LEU A 40 -9.15 2.81 7.56
CA LEU A 40 -7.68 2.81 7.59
C LEU A 40 -7.12 4.17 7.17
N SER A 41 -6.24 4.73 7.99
CA SER A 41 -5.34 5.83 7.64
C SER A 41 -4.26 5.39 6.65
N LEU A 42 -3.56 6.37 6.06
CA LEU A 42 -2.37 6.14 5.21
C LEU A 42 -1.37 5.16 5.86
N THR A 43 -1.01 5.39 7.12
CA THR A 43 -0.04 4.55 7.85
C THR A 43 -0.54 3.13 8.08
N GLU A 44 -1.85 2.96 8.26
CA GLU A 44 -2.44 1.62 8.39
C GLU A 44 -2.47 0.88 7.06
N LYS A 45 -2.85 1.55 5.97
CA LYS A 45 -2.79 0.97 4.63
C LYS A 45 -1.36 0.55 4.29
N LYS A 46 -0.37 1.40 4.57
CA LYS A 46 1.06 1.07 4.40
C LYS A 46 1.45 -0.16 5.22
N ARG A 47 1.05 -0.24 6.50
CA ARG A 47 1.35 -1.40 7.35
C ARG A 47 0.75 -2.70 6.83
N VAL A 48 -0.46 -2.66 6.25
CA VAL A 48 -1.07 -3.83 5.61
C VAL A 48 -0.22 -4.26 4.41
N ILE A 49 0.14 -3.32 3.53
CA ILE A 49 0.95 -3.60 2.33
C ILE A 49 2.34 -4.13 2.71
N ASP A 50 3.02 -3.49 3.66
CA ASP A 50 4.35 -3.91 4.12
C ASP A 50 4.34 -5.30 4.76
N ALA A 51 3.21 -5.70 5.38
CA ALA A 51 3.07 -7.01 6.02
C ALA A 51 2.73 -8.13 5.03
N VAL A 52 2.30 -7.83 3.80
CA VAL A 52 1.86 -8.80 2.78
C VAL A 52 2.78 -10.02 2.65
N PRO A 53 4.12 -9.88 2.59
CA PRO A 53 5.02 -11.04 2.44
C PRO A 53 4.99 -12.01 3.62
N GLU A 54 4.41 -11.61 4.75
CA GLU A 54 4.36 -12.38 6.00
C GLU A 54 2.93 -12.80 6.37
N LEU A 55 1.92 -12.37 5.61
CA LEU A 55 0.52 -12.70 5.90
C LEU A 55 0.19 -14.13 5.49
N SER A 56 -0.45 -14.85 6.42
CA SER A 56 -1.09 -16.13 6.16
C SER A 56 -2.45 -15.98 5.47
N GLN A 57 -2.96 -17.09 4.89
CA GLN A 57 -4.26 -17.11 4.20
C GLN A 57 -5.38 -16.59 5.10
N PHE A 58 -5.40 -17.07 6.35
CA PHE A 58 -6.39 -16.65 7.34
C PHE A 58 -6.36 -15.14 7.60
N GLN A 59 -5.18 -14.52 7.59
CA GLN A 59 -5.06 -13.07 7.79
C GLN A 59 -5.57 -12.29 6.57
N PHE A 60 -5.31 -12.76 5.35
CA PHE A 60 -5.89 -12.19 4.13
C PHE A 60 -7.41 -12.29 4.14
N ASP A 61 -7.96 -13.47 4.48
CA ASP A 61 -9.39 -13.71 4.52
C ASP A 61 -10.10 -12.81 5.55
N GLU A 62 -9.52 -12.65 6.75
CA GLU A 62 -10.06 -11.78 7.78
C GLU A 62 -9.98 -10.29 7.39
N LEU A 63 -8.89 -9.86 6.74
CA LEU A 63 -8.80 -8.49 6.20
C LEU A 63 -9.86 -8.25 5.13
N LYS A 64 -10.01 -9.17 4.16
CA LYS A 64 -11.05 -9.09 3.13
C LYS A 64 -12.44 -8.98 3.76
N LYS A 65 -12.74 -9.84 4.72
CA LYS A 65 -14.01 -9.84 5.44
C LYS A 65 -14.27 -8.51 6.13
N VAL A 66 -13.30 -7.98 6.86
CA VAL A 66 -13.41 -6.68 7.53
C VAL A 66 -13.68 -5.56 6.53
N PHE A 67 -12.97 -5.51 5.41
CA PHE A 67 -13.18 -4.48 4.37
C PHE A 67 -14.54 -4.61 3.68
N LEU A 68 -15.03 -5.82 3.46
CA LEU A 68 -16.37 -6.05 2.90
C LEU A 68 -17.47 -5.58 3.86
N GLU A 69 -17.37 -5.94 5.14
CA GLU A 69 -18.31 -5.48 6.16
C GLU A 69 -18.29 -3.96 6.33
N GLU A 70 -17.08 -3.37 6.27
CA GLU A 70 -16.89 -1.93 6.28
C GLU A 70 -17.61 -1.27 5.10
N ARG A 71 -17.41 -1.79 3.88
CA ARG A 71 -18.01 -1.23 2.66
C ARG A 71 -19.54 -1.18 2.74
N GLU A 72 -20.17 -2.23 3.26
CA GLU A 72 -21.63 -2.24 3.46
C GLU A 72 -22.08 -1.22 4.51
N LYS A 73 -21.38 -1.12 5.66
CA LYS A 73 -21.68 -0.12 6.70
C LYS A 73 -21.56 1.31 6.17
N PHE A 74 -20.51 1.62 5.42
CA PHE A 74 -20.34 2.95 4.84
C PHE A 74 -21.32 3.24 3.71
N ARG A 75 -21.81 2.21 3.00
CA ARG A 75 -22.88 2.37 2.02
C ARG A 75 -24.21 2.75 2.67
N GLU A 76 -24.53 2.18 3.82
CA GLU A 76 -25.70 2.59 4.62
C GLU A 76 -25.53 4.02 5.16
N LEU A 77 -24.34 4.33 5.71
CA LEU A 77 -24.02 5.68 6.18
C LEU A 77 -24.04 6.72 5.05
N ALA A 78 -23.66 6.35 3.82
CA ALA A 78 -23.72 7.26 2.67
C ALA A 78 -25.15 7.69 2.32
N GLN A 79 -26.14 6.84 2.62
CA GLN A 79 -27.55 7.19 2.43
C GLN A 79 -28.05 8.15 3.50
N ALA A 80 -27.57 8.00 4.74
CA ALA A 80 -27.95 8.85 5.87
C ALA A 80 -27.17 10.19 5.93
N HIS A 81 -25.88 10.15 5.58
CA HIS A 81 -24.90 11.23 5.75
C HIS A 81 -24.01 11.40 4.49
N PRO A 82 -24.60 11.72 3.32
CA PRO A 82 -23.88 11.73 2.04
C PRO A 82 -22.72 12.73 2.00
N GLU A 83 -22.88 13.91 2.59
CA GLU A 83 -21.84 14.95 2.58
C GLU A 83 -20.61 14.59 3.42
N ASP A 84 -20.81 13.88 4.53
CA ASP A 84 -19.70 13.46 5.39
C ASP A 84 -18.93 12.30 4.74
N ILE A 85 -19.65 11.34 4.13
CA ILE A 85 -19.00 10.28 3.34
C ILE A 85 -18.23 10.85 2.15
N LYS A 86 -18.79 11.85 1.46
CA LYS A 86 -18.08 12.51 0.36
C LYS A 86 -16.75 13.13 0.80
N LYS A 87 -16.71 13.77 1.97
CA LYS A 87 -15.45 14.31 2.53
C LYS A 87 -14.46 13.20 2.86
N LEU A 88 -14.92 12.09 3.42
CA LEU A 88 -14.07 10.93 3.71
C LEU A 88 -13.47 10.33 2.41
N LEU A 89 -14.26 10.20 1.35
CA LEU A 89 -13.80 9.71 0.05
C LEU A 89 -12.77 10.64 -0.61
N VAL A 90 -12.93 11.97 -0.49
CA VAL A 90 -11.94 12.93 -0.99
C VAL A 90 -10.63 12.79 -0.21
N LYS A 91 -10.72 12.70 1.12
CA LYS A 91 -9.55 12.49 1.98
C LYS A 91 -8.84 11.17 1.67
N GLN A 92 -9.59 10.08 1.55
CA GLN A 92 -9.04 8.76 1.22
C GLN A 92 -8.31 8.76 -0.12
N GLN A 93 -8.86 9.42 -1.16
CA GLN A 93 -8.19 9.52 -2.46
C GLN A 93 -6.87 10.28 -2.38
N GLN A 94 -6.83 11.37 -1.61
CA GLN A 94 -5.62 12.16 -1.39
C GLN A 94 -4.56 11.34 -0.63
N GLU A 95 -4.96 10.69 0.46
CA GLU A 95 -4.07 9.80 1.24
C GLU A 95 -3.54 8.64 0.41
N TRP A 96 -4.32 8.12 -0.54
CA TRP A 96 -3.86 7.06 -1.43
C TRP A 96 -2.73 7.53 -2.36
N ILE A 97 -2.85 8.73 -2.92
CA ILE A 97 -1.78 9.32 -3.75
C ILE A 97 -0.52 9.56 -2.90
N GLU A 98 -0.68 10.13 -1.70
CA GLU A 98 0.42 10.36 -0.76
C GLU A 98 1.13 9.05 -0.36
N LEU A 99 0.40 7.94 -0.22
CA LEU A 99 0.98 6.62 0.04
C LEU A 99 1.95 6.20 -1.09
N GLY A 100 1.58 6.42 -2.35
CA GLY A 100 2.49 6.15 -3.47
C GLY A 100 3.74 7.04 -3.45
N GLU A 101 3.59 8.32 -3.09
CA GLU A 101 4.73 9.22 -2.92
C GLU A 101 5.69 8.74 -1.82
N VAL A 102 5.15 8.23 -0.71
CA VAL A 102 5.95 7.64 0.38
C VAL A 102 6.77 6.45 -0.15
N TYR A 103 6.16 5.52 -0.89
CA TYR A 103 6.88 4.37 -1.45
C TYR A 103 7.93 4.78 -2.48
N LEU A 104 7.65 5.76 -3.34
CA LEU A 104 8.64 6.28 -4.29
C LEU A 104 9.85 6.88 -3.57
N LEU A 105 9.60 7.70 -2.55
CA LEU A 105 10.67 8.30 -1.74
C LEU A 105 11.50 7.24 -0.98
N GLU A 106 10.87 6.16 -0.51
CA GLU A 106 11.56 5.04 0.13
C GLU A 106 12.45 4.29 -0.88
N GLN A 107 11.95 4.02 -2.09
CA GLN A 107 12.75 3.40 -3.15
C GLN A 107 13.95 4.27 -3.57
N GLU A 108 13.76 5.58 -3.76
CA GLU A 108 14.84 6.51 -4.09
C GLU A 108 15.91 6.55 -3.00
N LYS A 109 15.51 6.57 -1.72
CA LYS A 109 16.44 6.54 -0.59
C LYS A 109 17.21 5.23 -0.52
N ASN A 110 16.56 4.09 -0.72
CA ASN A 110 17.21 2.79 -0.69
C ASN A 110 18.18 2.63 -1.87
N ASN A 111 17.83 3.14 -3.06
CA ASN A 111 18.70 3.11 -4.22
C ASN A 111 19.92 4.03 -4.06
N THR A 112 19.74 5.22 -3.47
CA THR A 112 20.86 6.14 -3.19
C THR A 112 21.82 5.57 -2.15
N LYS A 113 21.30 4.98 -1.06
CA LYS A 113 22.11 4.32 -0.04
C LYS A 113 22.89 3.11 -0.60
N GLY A 114 22.24 2.30 -1.45
CA GLY A 114 22.92 1.18 -2.11
C GLY A 114 24.05 1.61 -3.04
N GLN A 115 23.89 2.73 -3.75
CA GLN A 115 24.96 3.30 -4.60
C GLN A 115 26.13 3.85 -3.80
N ASP A 116 25.87 4.49 -2.65
CA ASP A 116 26.93 4.99 -1.78
C ASP A 116 27.69 3.84 -1.09
N GLU A 117 27.01 2.78 -0.67
CA GLU A 117 27.65 1.56 -0.14
C GLU A 117 28.48 0.83 -1.20
N GLN A 118 27.98 0.69 -2.43
CA GLN A 118 28.74 0.09 -3.54
C GLN A 118 30.00 0.89 -3.86
N LYS A 119 29.92 2.23 -3.93
CA LYS A 119 31.09 3.08 -4.16
C LYS A 119 32.13 2.94 -3.04
N ILE A 120 31.69 2.81 -1.78
CA ILE A 120 32.59 2.61 -0.64
C ILE A 120 33.27 1.24 -0.73
N ASP A 121 32.55 0.19 -1.10
CA ASP A 121 33.10 -1.16 -1.25
C ASP A 121 34.10 -1.25 -2.42
N ASP A 122 33.80 -0.61 -3.55
CA ASP A 122 34.71 -0.51 -4.70
C ASP A 122 35.98 0.27 -4.36
N ILE A 123 35.87 1.36 -3.58
CA ILE A 123 37.03 2.10 -3.10
C ILE A 123 37.89 1.23 -2.16
N LYS A 124 37.29 0.49 -1.22
CA LYS A 124 38.02 -0.43 -0.32
C LYS A 124 38.77 -1.51 -1.09
N LYS A 125 38.10 -2.16 -2.06
CA LYS A 125 38.73 -3.14 -2.96
C LYS A 125 39.86 -2.54 -3.79
N SER A 126 39.71 -1.33 -4.29
CA SER A 126 40.74 -0.65 -5.08
C SER A 126 41.97 -0.25 -4.26
N LEU A 127 41.80 -0.03 -2.95
CA LEU A 127 42.87 0.31 -2.01
C LEU A 127 43.50 -0.93 -1.34
N GLY A 128 43.01 -2.14 -1.63
CA GLY A 128 43.59 -3.40 -1.16
C GLY A 128 43.42 -3.66 0.34
N LEU A 129 42.34 -3.16 0.95
CA LEU A 129 41.92 -3.46 2.33
C LEU A 129 40.78 -4.49 2.35
#